data_AF-A0A7G9W6V2-F1
#
_entry.id   AF-A0A7G9W6V2-F1
#
_cell.length_a   1.000
_cell.length_b   1.000
_cell.length_c   1.000
_cell.angle_alpha   90.00
_cell.angle_beta   90.00
_cell.angle_gamma   90.00
#
_symmetry.space_group_name_H-M   'P 1'
#
loop_
_entity.id
_entity.type
_entity.pdbx_description
1 polymer ?
#
loop_
_entity_poly.entity_id
_entity_poly.type
_entity_poly.pdbx_seq_one_letter_code
_entity_poly.pdbx_strand_id
1 'polypeptide(L)'
;MPNIYQEYIAEKGSALSLFDYSPTIPQIHNRYEEINDKKATVKLCTYLEGYNNSLGCSKKTLENIQRLRNGAKTVVTGQQSGLLLGPTYTIYKALTAVRLAEQLTKEGKDVVPVFWIADEDHDWQEVNHTYLLDVKGNPQKLKIELDVQDSPVHHINLQEENLEELLGFIQELGFDQSFTKTVRNMLVDTYSKNFSKWFAKLLTYILKDTGLILIDSKADILKEQGKEVFTNMIEKRSELIQNLSTVSTKIKELGYNLQNPFDEVEESNLFIFKDNKRYKLKYLGNEQYSIKTGEVLTKEDVKDYINKGLVSPNVFLRLIVQDTSLPTVAFVGGPGEISYLAQIKDLYHSITNSKLPVIFPRQSFMVIESPINKLMKRYSLNYTHIHNLDLEKNKLIHNGEWELIQKEFELVKNDIIQQYKRLTDKISTINTQLSTIGEKNLQLITNQVGYLEKKAFNFHKENHCLVLEHFNKIEKNLYPNNIEQQRSLSIIYYLIKYDFSFIQKVTEGMDITNFSLQYIEL
;
A
#
# COMPACT_ATOMS: atom_id res chain seq x y z
N MET A 1 -4.69 16.65 -10.88
CA MET A 1 -3.25 16.99 -10.81
C MET A 1 -2.47 15.83 -11.40
N PRO A 2 -1.39 16.08 -12.14
CA PRO A 2 -0.53 15.01 -12.62
C PRO A 2 0.02 14.22 -11.42
N ASN A 3 0.24 12.92 -11.61
CA ASN A 3 0.67 12.00 -10.55
C ASN A 3 2.01 11.37 -10.96
N ILE A 4 3.05 11.55 -10.12
CA ILE A 4 4.42 11.09 -10.41
C ILE A 4 4.41 9.61 -10.78
N TYR A 5 3.73 8.77 -10.00
CA TYR A 5 3.67 7.34 -10.26
C TYR A 5 3.06 7.03 -11.64
N GLN A 6 1.90 7.62 -11.97
CA GLN A 6 1.22 7.36 -13.25
C GLN A 6 2.05 7.79 -14.46
N GLU A 7 2.72 8.94 -14.39
CA GLU A 7 3.59 9.39 -15.48
C GLU A 7 4.89 8.57 -15.58
N TYR A 8 5.46 8.19 -14.43
CA TYR A 8 6.66 7.36 -14.36
C TYR A 8 6.44 5.98 -14.99
N ILE A 9 5.33 5.30 -14.66
CA ILE A 9 5.03 3.99 -15.25
C ILE A 9 4.63 4.07 -16.74
N ALA A 10 4.16 5.23 -17.19
CA ALA A 10 3.82 5.46 -18.59
C ALA A 10 5.04 5.87 -19.43
N GLU A 11 6.22 6.02 -18.82
CA GLU A 11 7.44 6.55 -19.41
C GLU A 11 7.21 7.88 -20.15
N LYS A 12 6.32 8.73 -19.57
CA LYS A 12 5.88 9.99 -20.16
C LYS A 12 6.06 11.14 -19.17
N GLY A 13 6.04 12.35 -19.72
CA GLY A 13 6.06 13.57 -18.91
C GLY A 13 7.40 13.82 -18.23
N SER A 14 7.40 14.76 -17.29
CA SER A 14 8.59 15.26 -16.61
C SER A 14 9.02 14.38 -15.41
N ALA A 15 8.17 13.44 -14.98
CA ALA A 15 8.42 12.53 -13.87
C ALA A 15 9.72 11.72 -14.03
N LEU A 16 10.06 11.28 -15.25
CA LEU A 16 11.30 10.53 -15.52
C LEU A 16 12.57 11.31 -15.14
N SER A 17 12.54 12.66 -15.21
CA SER A 17 13.70 13.49 -14.84
C SER A 17 14.05 13.45 -13.34
N LEU A 18 13.12 12.96 -12.51
CA LEU A 18 13.27 12.79 -11.07
C LEU A 18 13.93 11.46 -10.68
N PHE A 19 14.21 10.59 -11.66
CA PHE A 19 14.87 9.30 -11.46
C PHE A 19 16.13 9.20 -12.35
N ASP A 20 17.02 8.27 -12.04
CA ASP A 20 18.18 7.97 -12.91
C ASP A 20 17.83 7.03 -14.06
N TYR A 21 16.75 6.28 -13.91
CA TYR A 21 16.34 5.20 -14.80
C TYR A 21 14.83 5.21 -15.02
N SER A 22 14.41 4.89 -16.25
CA SER A 22 13.03 4.45 -16.48
C SER A 22 12.81 3.05 -15.88
N PRO A 23 11.57 2.68 -15.53
CA PRO A 23 11.28 1.43 -14.81
C PRO A 23 11.28 0.21 -15.74
N THR A 24 12.32 0.02 -16.54
CA THR A 24 12.37 -1.02 -17.59
C THR A 24 13.51 -2.01 -17.37
N ILE A 25 13.31 -3.26 -17.81
CA ILE A 25 14.31 -4.33 -17.70
C ILE A 25 15.65 -3.97 -18.38
N PRO A 26 15.67 -3.34 -19.58
CA PRO A 26 16.91 -2.84 -20.16
C PRO A 26 17.68 -1.87 -19.26
N GLN A 27 17.00 -1.00 -18.51
CA GLN A 27 17.68 -0.12 -17.55
C GLN A 27 18.22 -0.88 -16.33
N ILE A 28 17.57 -1.99 -15.93
CA ILE A 28 18.11 -2.88 -14.90
C ILE A 28 19.38 -3.56 -15.39
N HIS A 29 19.46 -3.94 -16.66
CA HIS A 29 20.70 -4.45 -17.26
C HIS A 29 21.83 -3.41 -17.23
N ASN A 30 21.53 -2.16 -17.60
CA ASN A 30 22.52 -1.07 -17.51
C ASN A 30 23.01 -0.90 -16.07
N ARG A 31 22.10 -0.86 -15.10
CA ARG A 31 22.45 -0.75 -13.68
C ARG A 31 23.29 -1.94 -13.22
N TYR A 32 22.95 -3.17 -13.64
CA TYR A 32 23.71 -4.38 -13.31
C TYR A 32 25.18 -4.24 -13.72
N GLU A 33 25.45 -3.76 -14.93
CA GLU A 33 26.82 -3.53 -15.41
C GLU A 33 27.52 -2.40 -14.64
N GLU A 34 26.82 -1.30 -14.35
CA GLU A 34 27.38 -0.16 -13.59
C GLU A 34 27.86 -0.55 -12.18
N ILE A 35 27.17 -1.50 -11.52
CA ILE A 35 27.53 -1.94 -10.17
C ILE A 35 28.21 -3.31 -10.15
N ASN A 36 28.81 -3.75 -11.25
CA ASN A 36 29.40 -5.09 -11.35
C ASN A 36 30.42 -5.39 -10.23
N ASP A 37 31.18 -4.38 -9.79
CA ASP A 37 32.17 -4.53 -8.72
C ASP A 37 31.58 -4.52 -7.30
N LYS A 38 30.33 -4.05 -7.13
CA LYS A 38 29.66 -3.99 -5.83
C LYS A 38 29.20 -5.38 -5.40
N LYS A 39 29.66 -5.86 -4.23
CA LYS A 39 29.31 -7.18 -3.70
C LYS A 39 28.81 -7.08 -2.27
N ALA A 40 27.88 -7.97 -1.89
CA ALA A 40 27.54 -8.16 -0.50
C ALA A 40 28.75 -8.68 0.28
N THR A 41 28.93 -8.21 1.51
CA THR A 41 30.04 -8.67 2.34
C THR A 41 29.80 -10.10 2.84
N VAL A 42 30.89 -10.81 3.15
CA VAL A 42 30.80 -12.14 3.77
C VAL A 42 30.04 -12.07 5.09
N LYS A 43 30.29 -11.04 5.91
CA LYS A 43 29.58 -10.81 7.18
C LYS A 43 28.06 -10.70 6.98
N LEU A 44 27.62 -9.91 6.00
CA LEU A 44 26.19 -9.78 5.67
C LEU A 44 25.60 -11.12 5.24
N CYS A 45 26.27 -11.87 4.37
CA CYS A 45 25.78 -13.18 3.93
C CYS A 45 25.69 -14.19 5.08
N THR A 46 26.66 -14.18 6.01
CA THR A 46 26.61 -15.01 7.23
C THR A 46 25.44 -14.62 8.13
N TYR A 47 25.19 -13.32 8.30
CA TYR A 47 24.00 -12.83 9.02
C TYR A 47 22.71 -13.33 8.35
N LEU A 48 22.58 -13.13 7.04
CA LEU A 48 21.39 -13.55 6.27
C LEU A 48 21.16 -15.05 6.40
N GLU A 49 22.20 -15.87 6.32
CA GLU A 49 22.11 -17.32 6.47
C GLU A 49 21.61 -17.70 7.87
N GLY A 50 22.19 -17.14 8.93
CA GLY A 50 21.73 -17.40 10.31
C GLY A 50 20.30 -16.94 10.56
N TYR A 51 19.96 -15.73 10.11
CA TYR A 51 18.63 -15.14 10.26
C TYR A 51 17.58 -16.00 9.56
N ASN A 52 17.75 -16.28 8.26
CA ASN A 52 16.77 -17.03 7.47
C ASN A 52 16.65 -18.50 7.93
N ASN A 53 17.75 -19.14 8.37
CA ASN A 53 17.67 -20.46 9.01
C ASN A 53 16.78 -20.43 10.26
N SER A 54 16.91 -19.39 11.09
CA SER A 54 16.08 -19.23 12.31
C SER A 54 14.58 -19.02 12.03
N LEU A 55 14.23 -18.67 10.79
CA LEU A 55 12.87 -18.50 10.31
C LEU A 55 12.29 -19.79 9.68
N GLY A 56 13.11 -20.82 9.50
CA GLY A 56 12.71 -22.05 8.81
C GLY A 56 12.68 -21.91 7.29
N CYS A 57 13.61 -21.14 6.71
CA CYS A 57 13.67 -20.93 5.26
C CYS A 57 13.94 -22.23 4.47
N SER A 58 13.64 -22.21 3.18
CA SER A 58 13.89 -23.34 2.30
C SER A 58 15.34 -23.42 1.83
N LYS A 59 15.72 -24.57 1.28
CA LYS A 59 17.01 -24.75 0.61
C LYS A 59 17.25 -23.71 -0.48
N LYS A 60 16.20 -23.32 -1.23
CA LYS A 60 16.30 -22.32 -2.30
C LYS A 60 16.71 -20.93 -1.77
N THR A 61 16.25 -20.55 -0.58
CA THR A 61 16.69 -19.31 0.09
C THR A 61 18.18 -19.38 0.43
N LEU A 62 18.65 -20.51 0.97
CA LEU A 62 20.08 -20.71 1.29
C LEU A 62 20.96 -20.70 0.03
N GLU A 63 20.50 -21.33 -1.06
CA GLU A 63 21.16 -21.29 -2.37
C GLU A 63 21.27 -19.85 -2.89
N ASN A 64 20.21 -19.04 -2.75
CA ASN A 64 20.25 -17.62 -3.11
C ASN A 64 21.21 -16.80 -2.23
N ILE A 65 21.30 -17.09 -0.93
CA ILE A 65 22.30 -16.46 -0.05
C ILE A 65 23.72 -16.83 -0.48
N GLN A 66 23.95 -18.08 -0.91
CA GLN A 66 25.25 -18.48 -1.45
C GLN A 66 25.57 -17.80 -2.79
N ARG A 67 24.58 -17.63 -3.68
CA ARG A 67 24.73 -16.83 -4.91
C ARG A 67 25.12 -15.38 -4.58
N LEU A 68 24.43 -14.77 -3.62
CA LEU A 68 24.75 -13.42 -3.14
C LEU A 68 26.18 -13.33 -2.60
N ARG A 69 26.60 -14.32 -1.80
CA ARG A 69 27.99 -14.46 -1.31
C ARG A 69 29.02 -14.55 -2.45
N ASN A 70 28.63 -15.14 -3.58
CA ASN A 70 29.46 -15.29 -4.77
C ASN A 70 29.40 -14.07 -5.72
N GLY A 71 28.64 -13.02 -5.37
CA GLY A 71 28.59 -11.76 -6.11
C GLY A 71 27.31 -11.50 -6.90
N ALA A 72 26.26 -12.32 -6.73
CA ALA A 72 24.95 -12.03 -7.31
C ALA A 72 24.44 -10.65 -6.84
N LYS A 73 23.68 -9.99 -7.71
CA LYS A 73 23.02 -8.72 -7.38
C LYS A 73 21.66 -8.95 -6.77
N THR A 74 21.01 -7.89 -6.31
CA THR A 74 19.73 -7.99 -5.60
C THR A 74 18.63 -7.17 -6.25
N VAL A 75 17.44 -7.76 -6.31
CA VAL A 75 16.19 -7.02 -6.43
C VAL A 75 15.61 -6.93 -5.03
N VAL A 76 15.43 -5.72 -4.53
CA VAL A 76 14.98 -5.50 -3.15
C VAL A 76 13.58 -4.94 -3.14
N THR A 77 12.74 -5.42 -2.24
CA THR A 77 11.49 -4.75 -1.86
C THR A 77 11.42 -4.69 -0.35
N GLY A 78 10.39 -4.04 0.20
CA GLY A 78 10.18 -4.05 1.64
C GLY A 78 8.80 -3.58 2.04
N GLN A 79 8.49 -3.86 3.31
CA GLN A 79 7.29 -3.37 3.99
C GLN A 79 7.49 -3.45 5.51
N GLN A 80 6.70 -2.69 6.25
CA GLN A 80 6.56 -2.89 7.70
C GLN A 80 5.95 -4.28 8.00
N SER A 81 6.19 -4.77 9.22
CA SER A 81 5.77 -6.09 9.69
C SER A 81 4.30 -6.14 10.12
N GLY A 82 3.36 -5.83 9.22
CA GLY A 82 1.91 -5.79 9.53
C GLY A 82 1.32 -7.12 10.06
N LEU A 83 0.33 -7.03 10.95
CA LEU A 83 -0.40 -8.17 11.50
C LEU A 83 -0.97 -9.05 10.38
N LEU A 84 -0.73 -10.36 10.45
CA LEU A 84 -1.10 -11.32 9.40
C LEU A 84 -0.60 -10.89 8.00
N LEU A 85 0.62 -10.36 7.94
CA LEU A 85 1.28 -9.83 6.76
C LEU A 85 0.69 -8.52 6.21
N GLY A 86 -0.22 -7.89 6.95
CA GLY A 86 -0.87 -6.65 6.57
C GLY A 86 -1.63 -6.78 5.25
N PRO A 87 -1.79 -5.70 4.47
CA PRO A 87 -2.45 -5.74 3.17
C PRO A 87 -1.77 -6.65 2.14
N THR A 88 -2.53 -7.23 1.20
CA THR A 88 -1.97 -8.20 0.23
C THR A 88 -0.90 -7.62 -0.68
N TYR A 89 -0.82 -6.29 -0.85
CA TYR A 89 0.28 -5.68 -1.60
C TYR A 89 1.65 -6.06 -1.03
N THR A 90 1.76 -6.42 0.25
CA THR A 90 3.00 -6.93 0.85
C THR A 90 3.49 -8.19 0.12
N ILE A 91 2.57 -9.11 -0.16
CA ILE A 91 2.85 -10.33 -0.93
C ILE A 91 3.11 -10.00 -2.39
N TYR A 92 2.34 -9.08 -2.98
CA TYR A 92 2.53 -8.71 -4.39
C TYR A 92 3.88 -8.05 -4.65
N LYS A 93 4.38 -7.23 -3.71
CA LYS A 93 5.74 -6.71 -3.70
C LYS A 93 6.78 -7.83 -3.71
N ALA A 94 6.66 -8.76 -2.77
CA ALA A 94 7.59 -9.89 -2.64
C ALA A 94 7.61 -10.76 -3.92
N LEU A 95 6.43 -11.12 -4.43
CA LEU A 95 6.30 -11.89 -5.67
C LEU A 95 6.83 -11.12 -6.88
N THR A 96 6.62 -9.80 -6.96
CA THR A 96 7.20 -8.98 -8.05
C THR A 96 8.72 -9.02 -8.01
N ALA A 97 9.33 -8.89 -6.81
CA ALA A 97 10.78 -8.98 -6.65
C ALA A 97 11.33 -10.37 -7.04
N VAL A 98 10.63 -11.44 -6.63
CA VAL A 98 10.96 -12.82 -7.01
C VAL A 98 10.91 -12.99 -8.53
N ARG A 99 9.79 -12.63 -9.17
CA ARG A 99 9.59 -12.81 -10.61
C ARG A 99 10.57 -11.99 -11.43
N LEU A 100 10.90 -10.77 -10.98
CA LEU A 100 11.91 -9.92 -11.61
C LEU A 100 13.31 -10.53 -11.50
N ALA A 101 13.72 -11.01 -10.31
CA ALA A 101 15.01 -11.68 -10.13
C ALA A 101 15.12 -12.97 -10.95
N GLU A 102 14.04 -13.77 -11.02
CA GLU A 102 13.98 -14.96 -11.88
C GLU A 102 14.09 -14.62 -13.36
N GLN A 103 13.42 -13.57 -13.82
CA GLN A 103 13.51 -13.13 -15.21
C GLN A 103 14.94 -12.69 -15.56
N LEU A 104 15.56 -11.84 -14.73
CA LEU A 104 16.94 -11.40 -14.92
C LEU A 104 17.92 -12.59 -14.92
N THR A 105 17.71 -13.57 -14.05
CA THR A 105 18.51 -14.81 -14.01
C THR A 105 18.37 -15.62 -15.30
N LYS A 106 17.16 -15.74 -15.85
CA LYS A 106 16.93 -16.39 -17.16
C LYS A 106 17.60 -15.64 -18.30
N GLU A 107 17.71 -14.32 -18.20
CA GLU A 107 18.41 -13.44 -19.14
C GLU A 107 19.94 -13.40 -18.93
N GLY A 108 20.48 -14.23 -18.03
CA GLY A 108 21.92 -14.39 -17.80
C GLY A 108 22.53 -13.45 -16.77
N LYS A 109 21.72 -12.70 -16.01
CA LYS A 109 22.18 -11.84 -14.91
C LYS A 109 21.97 -12.53 -13.57
N ASP A 110 23.03 -12.77 -12.80
CA ASP A 110 22.91 -13.46 -11.51
C ASP A 110 22.29 -12.52 -10.47
N VAL A 111 20.98 -12.68 -10.23
CA VAL A 111 20.19 -11.79 -9.37
C VAL A 111 19.31 -12.58 -8.41
N VAL A 112 19.25 -12.16 -7.15
CA VAL A 112 18.44 -12.78 -6.09
C VAL A 112 17.41 -11.82 -5.50
N PRO A 113 16.22 -12.30 -5.08
CA PRO A 113 15.20 -11.47 -4.46
C PRO A 113 15.43 -11.31 -2.96
N VAL A 114 15.34 -10.08 -2.46
CA VAL A 114 15.46 -9.73 -1.04
C VAL A 114 14.24 -8.94 -0.58
N PHE A 115 13.71 -9.29 0.59
CA PHE A 115 12.65 -8.55 1.26
C PHE A 115 13.16 -7.93 2.55
N TRP A 116 13.11 -6.60 2.60
CA TRP A 116 13.46 -5.78 3.74
C TRP A 116 12.26 -5.58 4.67
N ILE A 117 12.37 -6.11 5.89
CA ILE A 117 11.37 -5.94 6.94
C ILE A 117 11.68 -4.64 7.68
N ALA A 118 10.81 -3.64 7.55
CA ALA A 118 10.96 -2.33 8.19
C ALA A 118 10.50 -2.35 9.67
N ASP A 119 11.13 -3.20 10.47
CA ASP A 119 10.79 -3.47 11.88
C ASP A 119 11.38 -2.47 12.89
N GLU A 120 12.18 -1.52 12.42
CA GLU A 120 12.61 -0.34 13.20
C GLU A 120 11.58 0.79 13.19
N ASP A 121 10.54 0.73 12.38
CA ASP A 121 9.44 1.69 12.49
C ASP A 121 8.77 1.61 13.86
N HIS A 122 8.22 2.72 14.36
CA HIS A 122 7.53 2.80 15.66
C HIS A 122 6.03 3.08 15.49
N ASP A 123 5.52 3.11 14.26
CA ASP A 123 4.09 3.25 13.99
C ASP A 123 3.33 1.93 14.24
N TRP A 124 3.10 1.63 15.52
CA TRP A 124 2.32 0.46 15.93
C TRP A 124 0.89 0.49 15.38
N GLN A 125 0.27 1.67 15.27
CA GLN A 125 -1.12 1.77 14.81
C GLN A 125 -1.29 1.41 13.34
N GLU A 126 -0.24 1.60 12.52
CA GLU A 126 -0.22 1.15 11.14
C GLU A 126 -0.18 -0.39 11.02
N VAL A 127 0.56 -1.07 11.90
CA VAL A 127 0.83 -2.52 11.77
C VAL A 127 -0.03 -3.42 12.66
N ASN A 128 -0.71 -2.89 13.68
CA ASN A 128 -1.42 -3.69 14.70
C ASN A 128 -2.75 -4.29 14.27
N HIS A 129 -3.17 -4.06 13.03
CA HIS A 129 -4.47 -4.50 12.56
C HIS A 129 -4.44 -4.97 11.12
N THR A 130 -5.47 -5.71 10.76
CA THR A 130 -5.72 -6.14 9.39
C THR A 130 -7.21 -6.32 9.14
N TYR A 131 -7.59 -6.49 7.87
CA TYR A 131 -8.96 -6.77 7.47
C TYR A 131 -9.05 -8.10 6.73
N LEU A 132 -10.09 -8.88 7.04
CA LEU A 132 -10.50 -10.06 6.28
C LEU A 132 -11.99 -9.90 5.97
N LEU A 133 -12.51 -10.55 4.93
CA LEU A 133 -13.96 -10.60 4.73
C LEU A 133 -14.54 -11.83 5.43
N ASP A 134 -15.73 -11.72 6.00
CA ASP A 134 -16.51 -12.89 6.45
C ASP A 134 -17.15 -13.64 5.26
N VAL A 135 -17.83 -14.77 5.52
CA VAL A 135 -18.56 -15.53 4.47
C VAL A 135 -19.63 -14.72 3.73
N LYS A 136 -20.14 -13.64 4.32
CA LYS A 136 -21.11 -12.72 3.71
C LYS A 136 -20.42 -11.63 2.88
N GLY A 137 -19.09 -11.54 2.93
CA GLY A 137 -18.29 -10.54 2.23
C GLY A 137 -18.18 -9.22 2.99
N ASN A 138 -18.51 -9.16 4.29
CA ASN A 138 -18.33 -7.93 5.06
C ASN A 138 -16.89 -7.83 5.58
N PRO A 139 -16.24 -6.66 5.50
CA PRO A 139 -14.94 -6.43 6.12
C PRO A 139 -15.02 -6.56 7.65
N GLN A 140 -14.20 -7.45 8.20
CA GLN A 140 -13.99 -7.67 9.62
C GLN A 140 -12.57 -7.23 9.98
N LYS A 141 -12.46 -6.39 10.99
CA LYS A 141 -11.18 -5.88 11.47
C LYS A 141 -10.67 -6.75 12.61
N LEU A 142 -9.47 -7.29 12.46
CA LEU A 142 -8.71 -7.85 13.58
C LEU A 142 -7.69 -6.81 14.02
N LYS A 143 -7.64 -6.50 15.31
CA LYS A 143 -6.70 -5.54 15.91
C LYS A 143 -6.15 -6.10 17.21
N ILE A 144 -4.84 -5.97 17.40
CA ILE A 144 -4.18 -6.24 18.68
C ILE A 144 -3.95 -4.90 19.37
N GLU A 145 -4.59 -4.70 20.53
CA GLU A 145 -4.38 -3.50 21.35
C GLU A 145 -3.28 -3.76 22.37
N LEU A 146 -2.20 -2.98 22.29
CA LEU A 146 -1.10 -2.97 23.25
C LEU A 146 -0.76 -1.52 23.56
N ASP A 147 -0.45 -1.24 24.82
CA ASP A 147 0.04 0.07 25.26
C ASP A 147 1.54 0.16 24.97
N VAL A 148 1.87 0.47 23.72
CA VAL A 148 3.24 0.65 23.24
C VAL A 148 3.40 2.07 22.69
N GLN A 149 4.28 2.85 23.31
CA GLN A 149 4.54 4.23 22.91
C GLN A 149 5.98 4.40 22.44
N ASP A 150 6.14 4.97 21.25
CA ASP A 150 7.43 5.28 20.61
C ASP A 150 8.38 4.06 20.55
N SER A 151 7.85 2.84 20.66
CA SER A 151 8.62 1.59 20.68
C SER A 151 8.72 1.05 19.26
N PRO A 152 9.93 0.71 18.77
CA PRO A 152 10.05 0.12 17.45
C PRO A 152 9.34 -1.24 17.43
N VAL A 153 8.76 -1.60 16.28
CA VAL A 153 7.90 -2.78 16.13
C VAL A 153 8.64 -4.08 16.47
N HIS A 154 9.97 -4.13 16.29
CA HIS A 154 10.78 -5.28 16.68
C HIS A 154 10.96 -5.48 18.19
N HIS A 155 10.64 -4.50 19.04
CA HIS A 155 10.62 -4.64 20.50
C HIS A 155 9.29 -5.19 21.02
N ILE A 156 8.26 -5.26 20.18
CA ILE A 156 6.91 -5.66 20.59
C ILE A 156 6.85 -7.18 20.73
N ASN A 157 6.46 -7.62 21.93
CA ASN A 157 6.14 -9.01 22.22
C ASN A 157 4.63 -9.18 22.42
N LEU A 158 4.07 -10.14 21.72
CA LEU A 158 2.71 -10.62 21.88
C LEU A 158 2.60 -11.51 23.12
N GLN A 159 1.40 -11.51 23.69
CA GLN A 159 0.99 -12.48 24.70
C GLN A 159 0.39 -13.73 24.03
N GLU A 160 0.26 -14.82 24.77
CA GLU A 160 -0.28 -16.09 24.23
C GLU A 160 -1.77 -15.95 23.92
N GLU A 161 -2.50 -15.18 24.72
CA GLU A 161 -3.91 -14.85 24.53
C GLU A 161 -4.17 -14.15 23.19
N ASN A 162 -3.22 -13.36 22.68
CA ASN A 162 -3.36 -12.71 21.39
C ASN A 162 -3.40 -13.72 20.23
N LEU A 163 -2.71 -14.85 20.35
CA LEU A 163 -2.80 -15.92 19.37
C LEU A 163 -4.16 -16.62 19.46
N GLU A 164 -4.65 -16.90 20.67
CA GLU A 164 -5.95 -17.55 20.88
C GLU A 164 -7.10 -16.70 20.33
N GLU A 165 -7.10 -15.39 20.61
CA GLU A 165 -8.06 -14.42 20.07
C GLU A 165 -8.04 -14.42 18.54
N LEU A 166 -6.85 -14.41 17.94
CA LEU A 166 -6.69 -14.44 16.49
C LEU A 166 -7.24 -15.74 15.88
N LEU A 167 -6.95 -16.89 16.50
CA LEU A 167 -7.45 -18.19 16.04
C LEU A 167 -8.98 -18.30 16.21
N GLY A 168 -9.54 -17.69 17.26
CA GLY A 168 -10.97 -17.52 17.47
C GLY A 168 -11.60 -16.66 16.38
N PHE A 169 -11.02 -15.49 16.10
CA PHE A 169 -11.46 -14.60 15.03
C PHE A 169 -11.53 -15.31 13.67
N ILE A 170 -10.48 -16.05 13.29
CA ILE A 170 -10.45 -16.81 12.02
C ILE A 170 -11.58 -17.85 11.98
N GLN A 171 -11.89 -18.50 13.11
CA GLN A 171 -12.98 -19.46 13.20
C GLN A 171 -14.36 -18.82 12.99
N GLU A 172 -14.56 -17.66 13.59
CA GLU A 172 -15.82 -16.91 13.55
C GLU A 172 -16.16 -16.36 12.16
N LEU A 173 -15.16 -16.22 11.28
CA LEU A 173 -15.39 -15.83 9.87
C LEU A 173 -16.28 -16.83 9.12
N GLY A 174 -16.30 -18.10 9.53
CA GLY A 174 -17.26 -19.12 9.08
C GLY A 174 -16.93 -19.84 7.76
N PHE A 175 -15.67 -19.78 7.28
CA PHE A 175 -15.24 -20.42 6.03
C PHE A 175 -15.09 -21.94 6.15
N ASP A 176 -14.77 -22.59 5.01
CA ASP A 176 -14.52 -24.03 4.92
C ASP A 176 -13.54 -24.50 6.00
N GLN A 177 -13.87 -25.61 6.67
CA GLN A 177 -13.10 -26.08 7.82
C GLN A 177 -11.74 -26.66 7.43
N SER A 178 -11.56 -27.18 6.21
CA SER A 178 -10.31 -27.82 5.81
C SER A 178 -9.20 -26.79 5.60
N PHE A 179 -9.43 -25.77 4.77
CA PHE A 179 -8.46 -24.68 4.53
C PHE A 179 -8.26 -23.82 5.77
N THR A 180 -9.34 -23.54 6.52
CA THR A 180 -9.25 -22.83 7.79
C THR A 180 -8.36 -23.57 8.79
N LYS A 181 -8.48 -24.90 8.89
CA LYS A 181 -7.61 -25.71 9.75
C LYS A 181 -6.14 -25.65 9.32
N THR A 182 -5.86 -25.75 8.02
CA THR A 182 -4.49 -25.62 7.49
C THR A 182 -3.88 -24.26 7.85
N VAL A 183 -4.61 -23.17 7.64
CA VAL A 183 -4.15 -21.82 7.99
C VAL A 183 -3.95 -21.67 9.50
N ARG A 184 -4.85 -22.19 10.33
CA ARG A 184 -4.70 -22.17 11.79
C ARG A 184 -3.43 -22.91 12.24
N ASN A 185 -3.18 -24.09 11.69
CA ASN A 185 -1.96 -24.85 11.99
C ASN A 185 -0.71 -24.06 11.59
N MET A 186 -0.68 -23.46 10.39
CA MET A 186 0.42 -22.59 9.97
C MET A 186 0.65 -21.44 10.97
N LEU A 187 -0.41 -20.78 11.43
CA LEU A 187 -0.29 -19.66 12.37
C LEU A 187 0.32 -20.09 13.71
N VAL A 188 -0.07 -21.28 14.19
CA VAL A 188 0.50 -21.90 15.40
C VAL A 188 1.96 -22.29 15.18
N ASP A 189 2.26 -22.99 14.09
CA ASP A 189 3.60 -23.49 13.78
C ASP A 189 4.62 -22.37 13.58
N THR A 190 4.18 -21.25 13.00
CA THR A 190 5.03 -20.08 12.76
C THR A 190 5.05 -19.11 13.94
N TYR A 191 4.25 -19.33 14.99
CA TYR A 191 4.12 -18.36 16.09
C TYR A 191 5.48 -18.00 16.71
N SER A 192 5.57 -16.74 17.11
CA SER A 192 6.68 -16.15 17.84
C SER A 192 6.12 -15.05 18.71
N LYS A 193 6.54 -15.02 19.99
CA LYS A 193 6.20 -13.91 20.89
C LYS A 193 6.65 -12.58 20.29
N ASN A 194 7.82 -12.52 19.68
CA ASN A 194 8.26 -11.31 18.97
C ASN A 194 7.44 -11.10 17.68
N PHE A 195 6.74 -9.96 17.59
CA PHE A 195 5.79 -9.64 16.52
C PHE A 195 6.44 -9.62 15.14
N SER A 196 7.56 -8.90 14.99
CA SER A 196 8.28 -8.82 13.71
C SER A 196 8.88 -10.16 13.28
N LYS A 197 9.35 -10.97 14.23
CA LYS A 197 9.81 -12.33 13.93
C LYS A 197 8.66 -13.24 13.50
N TRP A 198 7.46 -13.07 14.06
CA TRP A 198 6.28 -13.83 13.62
C TRP A 198 5.90 -13.48 12.18
N PHE A 199 5.88 -12.19 11.85
CA PHE A 199 5.73 -11.73 10.46
C PHE A 199 6.76 -12.40 9.54
N ALA A 200 8.05 -12.39 9.91
CA ALA A 200 9.12 -12.96 9.11
C ALA A 200 8.95 -14.47 8.89
N LYS A 201 8.57 -15.22 9.94
CA LYS A 201 8.27 -16.66 9.84
C LYS A 201 7.06 -16.93 8.95
N LEU A 202 5.98 -16.15 9.06
CA LEU A 202 4.80 -16.27 8.21
C LEU A 202 5.13 -16.04 6.74
N LEU A 203 5.86 -14.96 6.44
CA LEU A 203 6.28 -14.65 5.07
C LEU A 203 7.18 -15.74 4.51
N THR A 204 8.13 -16.25 5.32
CA THR A 204 9.01 -17.37 4.98
C THR A 204 8.20 -18.63 4.67
N TYR A 205 7.19 -18.94 5.48
CA TYR A 205 6.35 -20.12 5.29
C TYR A 205 5.54 -20.04 3.99
N ILE A 206 4.84 -18.92 3.77
CA ILE A 206 3.95 -18.73 2.61
C ILE A 206 4.73 -18.69 1.30
N LEU A 207 5.95 -18.12 1.31
CA LEU A 207 6.78 -17.96 0.12
C LEU A 207 7.99 -18.92 0.08
N LYS A 208 7.95 -20.03 0.83
CA LYS A 208 9.08 -20.94 1.00
C LYS A 208 9.68 -21.43 -0.33
N ASP A 209 8.87 -21.65 -1.35
CA ASP A 209 9.30 -22.22 -2.64
C ASP A 209 9.89 -21.15 -3.61
N THR A 210 9.88 -19.88 -3.20
CA THR A 210 10.37 -18.77 -4.03
C THR A 210 11.87 -18.51 -3.89
N GLY A 211 12.47 -18.91 -2.75
CA GLY A 211 13.86 -18.59 -2.42
C GLY A 211 14.08 -17.14 -1.97
N LEU A 212 13.01 -16.43 -1.60
CA LEU A 212 13.08 -15.08 -1.05
C LEU A 212 14.02 -15.03 0.17
N ILE A 213 14.93 -14.07 0.18
CA ILE A 213 15.82 -13.79 1.31
C ILE A 213 15.18 -12.69 2.16
N LEU A 214 14.99 -12.93 3.46
CA LEU A 214 14.53 -11.91 4.39
C LEU A 214 15.70 -11.23 5.10
N ILE A 215 15.58 -9.92 5.32
CA ILE A 215 16.48 -9.14 6.15
C ILE A 215 15.65 -8.17 6.99
N ASP A 216 15.95 -8.07 8.28
CA ASP A 216 15.33 -7.09 9.19
C ASP A 216 16.17 -5.81 9.28
N SER A 217 15.47 -4.67 9.39
CA SER A 217 16.11 -3.34 9.39
C SER A 217 16.99 -3.07 10.60
N LYS A 218 16.73 -3.77 11.71
CA LYS A 218 17.50 -3.66 12.95
C LYS A 218 18.85 -4.38 12.94
N ALA A 219 19.18 -5.15 11.90
CA ALA A 219 20.38 -5.98 11.90
C ALA A 219 21.64 -5.16 12.18
N ASP A 220 22.45 -5.57 13.16
CA ASP A 220 23.65 -4.84 13.58
C ASP A 220 24.63 -4.62 12.42
N ILE A 221 24.71 -5.57 11.48
CA ILE A 221 25.56 -5.44 10.30
C ILE A 221 25.15 -4.27 9.40
N LEU A 222 23.86 -3.94 9.31
CA LEU A 222 23.37 -2.78 8.57
C LEU A 222 23.74 -1.48 9.29
N LYS A 223 23.78 -1.50 10.63
CA LYS A 223 24.27 -0.37 11.42
C LYS A 223 25.76 -0.15 11.22
N GLU A 224 26.55 -1.22 11.24
CA GLU A 224 27.98 -1.21 10.96
C GLU A 224 28.27 -0.65 9.56
N GLN A 225 27.59 -1.15 8.54
CA GLN A 225 27.79 -0.74 7.14
C GLN A 225 27.17 0.63 6.80
N GLY A 226 26.19 1.09 7.59
CA GLY A 226 25.55 2.40 7.45
C GLY A 226 26.26 3.53 8.20
N LYS A 227 27.31 3.27 9.00
CA LYS A 227 27.97 4.27 9.84
C LYS A 227 28.38 5.53 9.08
N GLU A 228 29.02 5.36 7.92
CA GLU A 228 29.47 6.49 7.11
C GLU A 228 28.30 7.35 6.59
N VAL A 229 27.19 6.72 6.22
CA VAL A 229 25.96 7.43 5.81
C VAL A 229 25.43 8.28 6.95
N PHE A 230 25.34 7.72 8.15
CA PHE A 230 24.88 8.45 9.33
C PHE A 230 25.83 9.59 9.72
N THR A 231 27.14 9.35 9.67
CA THR A 231 28.16 10.37 9.93
C THR A 231 28.08 11.50 8.91
N ASN A 232 27.92 11.20 7.63
CA ASN A 232 27.75 12.21 6.58
C ASN A 232 26.49 13.06 6.81
N MET A 233 25.38 12.47 7.29
CA MET A 233 24.16 13.22 7.59
C MET A 233 24.33 14.26 8.68
N ILE A 234 25.19 14.03 9.67
CA ILE A 234 25.47 15.02 10.72
C ILE A 234 26.60 15.98 10.36
N GLU A 235 27.57 15.56 9.53
CA GLU A 235 28.72 16.39 9.15
C GLU A 235 28.42 17.33 7.98
N LYS A 236 27.61 16.87 7.03
CA LYS A 236 27.25 17.60 5.80
C LYS A 236 25.75 17.91 5.72
N ARG A 237 25.08 17.99 6.88
CA ARG A 237 23.62 18.15 6.99
C ARG A 237 23.08 19.22 6.04
N SER A 238 23.64 20.43 6.09
CA SER A 238 23.13 21.57 5.32
C SER A 238 23.13 21.31 3.81
N GLU A 239 24.20 20.72 3.28
CA GLU A 239 24.29 20.33 1.87
C GLU A 239 23.27 19.24 1.51
N LEU A 240 23.18 18.20 2.32
CA LEU A 240 22.32 17.05 2.06
C LEU A 240 20.82 17.38 2.17
N ILE A 241 20.44 18.25 3.12
CA ILE A 241 19.08 18.77 3.22
C ILE A 241 18.77 19.69 2.04
N GLN A 242 19.72 20.54 1.62
CA GLN A 242 19.54 21.39 0.44
C GLN A 242 19.28 20.58 -0.83
N ASN A 243 19.95 19.44 -1.02
CA ASN A 243 19.67 18.54 -2.14
C ASN A 243 18.22 18.05 -2.13
N LEU A 244 17.71 17.64 -0.96
CA LEU A 244 16.32 17.21 -0.80
C LEU A 244 15.33 18.36 -1.06
N SER A 245 15.63 19.57 -0.58
CA SER A 245 14.82 20.78 -0.79
C SER A 245 14.76 21.20 -2.26
N THR A 246 15.90 21.15 -2.97
CA THR A 246 15.99 21.47 -4.40
C THR A 246 15.12 20.53 -5.22
N VAL A 247 15.22 19.22 -4.99
CA VAL A 247 14.39 18.24 -5.71
C VAL A 247 12.90 18.40 -5.34
N SER A 248 12.60 18.66 -4.07
CA SER A 248 11.21 18.91 -3.62
C SER A 248 10.60 20.16 -4.25
N THR A 249 11.40 21.21 -4.45
CA THR A 249 10.99 22.42 -5.17
C THR A 249 10.71 22.09 -6.64
N LYS A 250 11.64 21.38 -7.31
CA LYS A 250 11.45 20.91 -8.68
C LYS A 250 10.18 20.07 -8.85
N ILE A 251 9.88 19.18 -7.90
CA ILE A 251 8.64 18.37 -7.93
C ILE A 251 7.38 19.25 -7.94
N LYS A 252 7.36 20.31 -7.11
CA LYS A 252 6.24 21.27 -7.06
C LYS A 252 6.15 22.10 -8.34
N GLU A 253 7.30 22.56 -8.88
CA GLU A 253 7.36 23.33 -10.13
C GLU A 253 6.85 22.53 -11.34
N LEU A 254 7.06 21.21 -11.34
CA LEU A 254 6.50 20.30 -12.35
C LEU A 254 5.00 20.01 -12.14
N GLY A 255 4.36 20.59 -11.11
CA GLY A 255 2.93 20.49 -10.86
C GLY A 255 2.48 19.26 -10.05
N TYR A 256 3.42 18.55 -9.42
CA TYR A 256 3.12 17.39 -8.57
C TYR A 256 3.07 17.78 -7.08
N ASN A 257 2.42 16.92 -6.29
CA ASN A 257 2.42 17.03 -4.83
C ASN A 257 3.59 16.25 -4.22
N LEU A 258 4.13 16.75 -3.10
CA LEU A 258 5.10 15.99 -2.31
C LEU A 258 4.39 14.87 -1.54
N GLN A 259 4.89 13.65 -1.69
CA GLN A 259 4.37 12.50 -0.95
C GLN A 259 4.81 12.49 0.52
N ASN A 260 6.01 13.00 0.80
CA ASN A 260 6.54 13.08 2.16
C ASN A 260 7.13 14.47 2.40
N PRO A 261 6.30 15.47 2.77
CA PRO A 261 6.79 16.79 3.13
C PRO A 261 7.65 16.72 4.39
N PHE A 262 8.63 17.63 4.52
CA PHE A 262 9.53 17.71 5.66
C PHE A 262 9.84 19.17 6.00
N ASP A 263 10.36 19.39 7.21
CA ASP A 263 10.83 20.70 7.67
C ASP A 263 12.33 20.81 7.43
N GLU A 264 12.74 21.65 6.48
CA GLU A 264 14.14 21.83 6.09
C GLU A 264 15.03 22.35 7.23
N VAL A 265 14.44 23.07 8.20
CA VAL A 265 15.15 23.65 9.35
C VAL A 265 15.43 22.58 10.40
N GLU A 266 14.44 21.75 10.73
CA GLU A 266 14.54 20.77 11.81
C GLU A 266 14.98 19.36 11.35
N GLU A 267 14.83 18.99 10.08
CA GLU A 267 15.02 17.60 9.63
C GLU A 267 16.49 17.17 9.74
N SER A 268 16.73 15.99 10.30
CA SER A 268 18.07 15.37 10.36
C SER A 268 18.16 14.11 9.50
N ASN A 269 17.02 13.58 9.06
CA ASN A 269 16.86 12.25 8.48
C ASN A 269 17.21 11.06 9.38
N LEU A 270 17.41 11.30 10.67
CA LEU A 270 17.86 10.31 11.63
C LEU A 270 16.87 10.13 12.79
N PHE A 271 16.87 8.92 13.33
CA PHE A 271 16.29 8.56 14.60
C PHE A 271 17.37 7.97 15.50
N ILE A 272 17.23 8.17 16.81
CA ILE A 272 18.10 7.52 17.80
C ILE A 272 17.30 6.55 18.66
N PHE A 273 17.94 5.46 19.07
CA PHE A 273 17.39 4.53 20.03
C PHE A 273 17.89 4.87 21.43
N LYS A 274 16.95 5.13 22.34
CA LYS A 274 17.22 5.40 23.75
C LYS A 274 16.11 4.80 24.61
N ASP A 275 16.46 4.11 25.68
CA ASP A 275 15.51 3.49 26.62
C ASP A 275 14.47 2.59 25.93
N ASN A 276 14.93 1.77 24.97
CA ASN A 276 14.11 0.90 24.11
C ASN A 276 13.06 1.61 23.24
N LYS A 277 13.14 2.94 23.14
CA LYS A 277 12.30 3.78 22.29
C LYS A 277 13.08 4.35 21.13
N ARG A 278 12.36 4.73 20.08
CA ARG A 278 12.92 5.34 18.86
C ARG A 278 12.45 6.77 18.75
N TYR A 279 13.37 7.71 18.83
CA TYR A 279 13.06 9.14 18.81
C TYR A 279 13.56 9.80 17.53
N LYS A 280 12.70 10.61 16.90
CA LYS A 280 13.12 11.47 15.79
C LYS A 280 14.14 12.47 16.31
N LEU A 281 15.29 12.52 15.66
CA LEU A 281 16.34 13.49 15.97
C LEU A 281 16.04 14.78 15.20
N LYS A 282 15.85 15.89 15.91
CA LYS A 282 15.58 17.20 15.31
C LYS A 282 16.80 18.11 15.43
N TYR A 283 17.17 18.78 14.37
CA TYR A 283 18.24 19.78 14.39
C TYR A 283 17.74 21.10 15.00
N LEU A 284 18.54 21.71 15.89
CA LEU A 284 18.20 22.97 16.57
C LEU A 284 19.04 24.18 16.08
N GLY A 285 19.97 23.97 15.15
CA GLY A 285 21.01 24.96 14.85
C GLY A 285 22.28 24.74 15.67
N ASN A 286 23.37 25.41 15.29
CA ASN A 286 24.66 25.39 16.00
C ASN A 286 25.17 23.98 16.36
N GLU A 287 25.01 23.01 15.45
CA GLU A 287 25.42 21.61 15.66
C GLU A 287 24.74 20.90 16.85
N GLN A 288 23.59 21.41 17.30
CA GLN A 288 22.78 20.81 18.35
C GLN A 288 21.55 20.10 17.79
N TYR A 289 21.12 19.07 18.52
CA TYR A 289 19.98 18.24 18.19
C TYR A 289 19.09 18.06 19.42
N SER A 290 17.83 17.70 19.19
CA SER A 290 16.89 17.33 20.25
C SER A 290 16.10 16.09 19.91
N ILE A 291 15.57 15.48 20.97
CA ILE A 291 14.58 14.42 20.89
C ILE A 291 13.33 14.80 21.68
N LYS A 292 12.24 14.05 21.49
CA LYS A 292 10.92 14.31 22.10
C LYS A 292 10.93 14.44 23.63
N THR A 293 11.94 13.89 24.33
CA THR A 293 12.09 14.01 25.79
C THR A 293 12.53 15.41 26.24
N GLY A 294 12.93 16.29 25.32
CA GLY A 294 13.47 17.62 25.61
C GLY A 294 14.99 17.63 25.85
N GLU A 295 15.64 16.48 25.79
CA GLU A 295 17.09 16.36 25.84
C GLU A 295 17.73 17.00 24.61
N VAL A 296 18.81 17.74 24.84
CA VAL A 296 19.64 18.36 23.79
C VAL A 296 20.94 17.59 23.69
N LEU A 297 21.29 17.19 22.47
CA LEU A 297 22.46 16.40 22.12
C LEU A 297 23.41 17.24 21.27
N THR A 298 24.69 17.14 21.55
CA THR A 298 25.74 17.68 20.68
C THR A 298 25.98 16.75 19.48
N LYS A 299 26.69 17.25 18.46
CA LYS A 299 27.14 16.43 17.33
C LYS A 299 27.98 15.24 17.80
N GLU A 300 28.85 15.42 18.79
CA GLU A 300 29.67 14.38 19.40
C GLU A 300 28.84 13.31 20.11
N ASP A 301 27.75 13.71 20.79
CA ASP A 301 26.82 12.75 21.39
C ASP A 301 26.16 11.90 20.30
N VAL A 302 25.71 12.51 19.19
CA VAL A 302 25.12 11.77 18.07
C VAL A 302 26.15 10.83 17.43
N LYS A 303 27.42 11.23 17.30
CA LYS A 303 28.52 10.35 16.85
C LYS A 303 28.69 9.13 17.75
N ASP A 304 28.56 9.30 19.06
CA ASP A 304 28.60 8.18 20.01
C ASP A 304 27.42 7.21 19.80
N TYR A 305 26.19 7.71 19.59
CA TYR A 305 25.05 6.87 19.20
C TYR A 305 25.30 6.09 17.90
N ILE A 306 25.88 6.74 16.87
CA ILE A 306 26.26 6.08 15.61
C ILE A 306 27.26 4.96 15.86
N ASN A 307 28.30 5.22 16.66
CA ASN A 307 29.34 4.24 16.98
C ASN A 307 28.79 3.02 17.71
N LYS A 308 27.82 3.23 18.59
CA LYS A 308 27.08 2.19 19.33
C LYS A 308 26.02 1.45 18.48
N GLY A 309 25.78 1.87 17.24
CA GLY A 309 24.76 1.26 16.37
C GLY A 309 23.32 1.62 16.76
N LEU A 310 23.13 2.68 17.54
CA LEU A 310 21.83 3.10 18.09
C LEU A 310 21.16 4.18 17.24
N VAL A 311 21.39 4.17 15.93
CA VAL A 311 20.82 5.12 14.96
C VAL A 311 20.06 4.36 13.88
N SER A 312 18.93 4.91 13.45
CA SER A 312 18.14 4.39 12.33
C SER A 312 17.75 5.49 11.35
N PRO A 313 17.64 5.17 10.05
CA PRO A 313 17.26 6.13 9.05
C PRO A 313 15.76 6.46 9.09
N ASN A 314 15.38 7.67 8.69
CA ASN A 314 14.00 7.94 8.27
C ASN A 314 13.74 7.41 6.85
N VAL A 315 12.55 7.67 6.33
CA VAL A 315 12.11 7.21 5.00
C VAL A 315 13.05 7.65 3.85
N PHE A 316 13.66 8.83 3.94
CA PHE A 316 14.57 9.34 2.89
C PHE A 316 15.91 8.63 2.87
N LEU A 317 16.44 8.31 4.05
CA LEU A 317 17.77 7.69 4.18
C LEU A 317 17.71 6.16 4.13
N ARG A 318 16.53 5.56 4.31
CA ARG A 318 16.34 4.10 4.39
C ARG A 318 16.91 3.37 3.17
N LEU A 319 16.59 3.82 1.95
CA LEU A 319 17.08 3.16 0.73
C LEU A 319 18.60 3.29 0.60
N ILE A 320 19.18 4.42 1.04
CA ILE A 320 20.61 4.67 0.98
C ILE A 320 21.35 3.70 1.92
N VAL A 321 20.89 3.54 3.17
CA VAL A 321 21.45 2.58 4.13
C VAL A 321 21.28 1.13 3.67
N GLN A 322 20.12 0.78 3.11
CA GLN A 322 19.90 -0.54 2.51
C GLN A 322 20.94 -0.82 1.42
N ASP A 323 21.15 0.14 0.53
CA ASP A 323 22.01 -0.05 -0.62
C ASP A 323 23.51 0.07 -0.29
N THR A 324 23.94 0.59 0.87
CA THR A 324 25.36 0.43 1.26
C THR A 324 25.73 -1.03 1.48
N SER A 325 24.76 -1.84 1.89
CA SER A 325 24.94 -3.23 2.27
C SER A 325 24.65 -4.20 1.11
N LEU A 326 23.62 -3.90 0.33
CA LEU A 326 23.13 -4.76 -0.75
C LEU A 326 23.55 -4.22 -2.14
N PRO A 327 24.00 -5.08 -3.06
CA PRO A 327 24.24 -4.68 -4.44
C PRO A 327 22.90 -4.60 -5.21
N THR A 328 22.14 -3.52 -5.04
CA THR A 328 20.77 -3.40 -5.58
C THR A 328 20.75 -2.95 -7.04
N VAL A 329 20.16 -3.77 -7.91
CA VAL A 329 19.89 -3.38 -9.32
C VAL A 329 18.51 -2.76 -9.50
N ALA A 330 17.53 -3.21 -8.72
CA ALA A 330 16.19 -2.65 -8.72
C ALA A 330 15.57 -2.65 -7.31
N PHE A 331 14.85 -1.58 -6.98
CA PHE A 331 14.00 -1.50 -5.81
C PHE A 331 12.52 -1.56 -6.23
N VAL A 332 11.81 -2.60 -5.82
CA VAL A 332 10.39 -2.77 -6.12
C VAL A 332 9.54 -2.00 -5.11
N GLY A 333 8.85 -0.96 -5.56
CA GLY A 333 8.07 -0.04 -4.72
C GLY A 333 6.62 0.15 -5.17
N GLY A 334 5.75 0.53 -4.24
CA GLY A 334 4.38 0.97 -4.53
C GLY A 334 4.29 2.45 -4.94
N PRO A 335 3.08 2.95 -5.26
CA PRO A 335 2.88 4.32 -5.72
C PRO A 335 3.41 5.41 -4.76
N GLY A 336 3.20 5.22 -3.44
CA GLY A 336 3.72 6.12 -2.42
C GLY A 336 5.25 6.08 -2.34
N GLU A 337 5.85 4.90 -2.44
CA GLU A 337 7.31 4.76 -2.43
C GLU A 337 7.97 5.40 -3.64
N ILE A 338 7.45 5.15 -4.84
CA ILE A 338 7.96 5.77 -6.06
C ILE A 338 7.91 7.29 -5.94
N SER A 339 6.79 7.82 -5.44
CA SER A 339 6.62 9.27 -5.31
C SER A 339 7.58 9.88 -4.29
N TYR A 340 7.86 9.25 -3.14
CA TYR A 340 8.83 9.81 -2.19
C TYR A 340 10.28 9.56 -2.62
N LEU A 341 10.57 8.46 -3.31
CA LEU A 341 11.92 8.12 -3.79
C LEU A 341 12.39 9.07 -4.90
N ALA A 342 11.45 9.67 -5.65
CA ALA A 342 11.74 10.78 -6.54
C ALA A 342 12.46 11.95 -5.82
N GLN A 343 12.19 12.17 -4.53
CA GLN A 343 12.78 13.26 -3.75
C GLN A 343 14.26 13.02 -3.41
N ILE A 344 14.72 11.76 -3.38
CA ILE A 344 16.03 11.43 -2.81
C ILE A 344 17.14 11.29 -3.85
N LYS A 345 16.87 11.54 -5.14
CA LYS A 345 17.86 11.33 -6.22
C LYS A 345 19.20 12.01 -5.93
N ASP A 346 19.19 13.32 -5.72
CA ASP A 346 20.42 14.11 -5.51
C ASP A 346 21.06 13.83 -4.13
N LEU A 347 20.23 13.52 -3.12
CA LEU A 347 20.69 13.06 -1.81
C LEU A 347 21.45 11.73 -1.93
N TYR A 348 20.90 10.78 -2.69
CA TYR A 348 21.49 9.46 -2.93
C TYR A 348 22.83 9.61 -3.67
N HIS A 349 22.90 10.44 -4.72
CA HIS A 349 24.15 10.71 -5.45
C HIS A 349 25.23 11.25 -4.54
N SER A 350 24.90 12.24 -3.72
CA SER A 350 25.87 12.93 -2.86
C SER A 350 26.43 12.05 -1.75
N ILE A 351 25.66 11.08 -1.27
CA ILE A 351 26.10 10.15 -0.21
C ILE A 351 26.84 8.95 -0.78
N THR A 352 26.35 8.37 -1.88
CA THR A 352 26.84 7.07 -2.38
C THR A 352 27.84 7.19 -3.53
N ASN A 353 27.94 8.39 -4.14
CA ASN A 353 28.63 8.60 -5.41
C ASN A 353 28.20 7.61 -6.52
N SER A 354 26.94 7.17 -6.47
CA SER A 354 26.32 6.23 -7.40
C SER A 354 24.95 6.77 -7.82
N LYS A 355 24.43 6.26 -8.93
CA LYS A 355 23.03 6.44 -9.31
C LYS A 355 22.09 5.62 -8.43
N LEU A 356 20.88 6.13 -8.20
CA LEU A 356 19.77 5.43 -7.57
C LEU A 356 19.49 4.12 -8.32
N PRO A 357 19.18 2.99 -7.66
CA PRO A 357 18.76 1.79 -8.37
C PRO A 357 17.50 2.04 -9.21
N VAL A 358 17.21 1.14 -10.15
CA VAL A 358 15.95 1.22 -10.92
C VAL A 358 14.78 1.09 -9.94
N ILE A 359 13.93 2.11 -9.86
CA ILE A 359 12.74 2.06 -9.02
C ILE A 359 11.65 1.34 -9.82
N PHE A 360 11.42 0.07 -9.53
CA PHE A 360 10.52 -0.77 -10.30
C PHE A 360 9.12 -0.79 -9.65
N PRO A 361 8.02 -0.52 -10.38
CA PRO A 361 6.68 -0.62 -9.83
C PRO A 361 6.35 -2.05 -9.41
N ARG A 362 5.84 -2.21 -8.18
CA ARG A 362 5.22 -3.49 -7.79
C ARG A 362 4.02 -3.77 -8.68
N GLN A 363 3.75 -5.05 -8.92
CA GLN A 363 2.51 -5.44 -9.58
C GLN A 363 1.31 -5.20 -8.66
N SER A 364 0.19 -4.83 -9.28
CA SER A 364 -1.07 -4.52 -8.62
C SER A 364 -2.15 -5.45 -9.15
N PHE A 365 -2.86 -6.12 -8.25
CA PHE A 365 -3.87 -7.09 -8.63
C PHE A 365 -5.21 -6.80 -7.99
N MET A 366 -6.26 -6.95 -8.79
CA MET A 366 -7.62 -7.11 -8.33
C MET A 366 -8.05 -8.55 -8.58
N VAL A 367 -8.39 -9.25 -7.51
CA VAL A 367 -8.75 -10.66 -7.52
C VAL A 367 -10.26 -10.74 -7.68
N ILE A 368 -10.71 -11.36 -8.76
CA ILE A 368 -12.12 -11.52 -9.07
C ILE A 368 -12.53 -12.95 -8.74
N GLU A 369 -13.16 -13.11 -7.58
CA GLU A 369 -13.66 -14.41 -7.13
C GLU A 369 -14.83 -14.90 -7.99
N SER A 370 -14.96 -16.21 -8.18
CA SER A 370 -16.03 -16.82 -9.01
C SER A 370 -17.45 -16.29 -8.72
N PRO A 371 -17.92 -16.12 -7.46
CA PRO A 371 -19.24 -15.53 -7.20
C PRO A 371 -19.36 -14.08 -7.67
N ILE A 372 -18.28 -13.30 -7.58
CA ILE A 372 -18.23 -11.90 -8.02
C ILE A 372 -18.20 -11.83 -9.55
N ASN A 373 -17.40 -12.69 -10.21
CA ASN A 373 -17.38 -12.79 -11.66
C ASN A 373 -18.77 -13.14 -12.23
N LYS A 374 -19.50 -14.06 -11.59
CA LYS A 374 -20.88 -14.40 -11.99
C LYS A 374 -21.83 -13.20 -11.90
N LEU A 375 -21.72 -12.39 -10.84
CA LEU A 375 -22.52 -11.17 -10.70
C LEU A 375 -22.13 -10.12 -11.74
N MET A 376 -20.83 -9.91 -11.97
CA MET A 376 -20.36 -9.00 -13.00
C MET A 376 -20.89 -9.39 -14.39
N LYS A 377 -20.80 -10.67 -14.77
CA LYS A 377 -21.35 -11.20 -16.02
C LYS A 377 -22.86 -11.02 -16.11
N ARG A 378 -23.60 -11.26 -15.01
CA ARG A 378 -25.06 -11.05 -14.94
C ARG A 378 -25.46 -9.61 -15.27
N TYR A 379 -24.64 -8.64 -14.89
CA TYR A 379 -24.90 -7.21 -15.09
C TYR A 379 -24.09 -6.59 -16.23
N SER A 380 -23.47 -7.42 -17.08
CA SER A 380 -22.62 -6.98 -18.20
C SER A 380 -21.51 -6.01 -17.78
N LEU A 381 -21.01 -6.17 -16.54
CA LEU A 381 -19.91 -5.38 -16.01
C LEU A 381 -18.59 -5.95 -16.52
N ASN A 382 -17.73 -5.06 -17.02
CA ASN A 382 -16.35 -5.37 -17.35
C ASN A 382 -15.42 -4.65 -16.36
N TYR A 383 -14.12 -4.84 -16.49
CA TYR A 383 -13.14 -4.27 -15.58
C TYR A 383 -13.10 -2.73 -15.57
N THR A 384 -13.42 -2.06 -16.68
CA THR A 384 -13.50 -0.58 -16.73
C THR A 384 -14.68 -0.03 -15.91
N HIS A 385 -15.75 -0.81 -15.77
CA HIS A 385 -16.92 -0.45 -14.97
C HIS A 385 -16.69 -0.55 -13.46
N ILE A 386 -15.73 -1.38 -13.02
CA ILE A 386 -15.45 -1.62 -11.59
C ILE A 386 -15.09 -0.32 -10.86
N HIS A 387 -14.38 0.59 -11.52
CA HIS A 387 -13.99 1.87 -10.93
C HIS A 387 -15.17 2.85 -10.77
N ASN A 388 -16.31 2.59 -11.39
CA ASN A 388 -17.49 3.46 -11.39
C ASN A 388 -18.79 2.65 -11.16
N LEU A 389 -18.77 1.69 -10.24
CA LEU A 389 -19.93 0.82 -9.95
C LEU A 389 -21.19 1.61 -9.60
N ASP A 390 -21.06 2.78 -8.96
CA ASP A 390 -22.19 3.67 -8.68
C ASP A 390 -22.89 4.17 -9.94
N LEU A 391 -22.13 4.50 -10.99
CA LEU A 391 -22.70 4.93 -12.26
C LEU A 391 -23.49 3.80 -12.90
N GLU A 392 -22.93 2.59 -12.94
CA GLU A 392 -23.61 1.42 -13.51
C GLU A 392 -24.82 0.99 -12.70
N LYS A 393 -24.72 1.05 -11.36
CA LYS A 393 -25.85 0.86 -10.45
C LYS A 393 -26.99 1.84 -10.76
N ASN A 394 -26.66 3.12 -10.93
CA ASN A 394 -27.66 4.14 -11.26
C ASN A 394 -28.31 3.91 -12.63
N LYS A 395 -27.55 3.49 -13.65
CA LYS A 395 -28.12 3.14 -14.97
C LYS A 395 -29.13 1.99 -14.88
N LEU A 396 -28.88 0.99 -14.03
CA LEU A 396 -29.79 -0.13 -13.87
C LEU A 396 -31.06 0.25 -13.09
N ILE A 397 -30.97 1.19 -12.16
CA ILE A 397 -32.13 1.69 -11.40
C ILE A 397 -32.95 2.67 -12.26
N HIS A 398 -32.29 3.58 -12.97
CA HIS A 398 -32.88 4.47 -13.97
C HIS A 398 -33.00 3.77 -15.32
N ASN A 399 -33.59 2.58 -15.32
CA ASN A 399 -33.84 1.83 -16.54
C ASN A 399 -34.98 2.47 -17.36
N GLY A 400 -35.19 1.96 -18.58
CA GLY A 400 -36.24 2.47 -19.47
C GLY A 400 -37.65 2.40 -18.89
N GLU A 401 -37.94 1.47 -17.96
CA GLU A 401 -39.24 1.40 -17.29
C GLU A 401 -39.47 2.62 -16.38
N TRP A 402 -38.47 2.99 -15.58
CA TRP A 402 -38.55 4.18 -14.76
C TRP A 402 -38.57 5.46 -15.60
N GLU A 403 -37.78 5.53 -16.68
CA GLU A 403 -37.79 6.70 -17.57
C GLU A 403 -39.17 6.98 -18.17
N LEU A 404 -39.94 5.94 -18.49
CA LEU A 404 -41.33 6.09 -18.96
C LEU A 404 -42.23 6.66 -17.86
N ILE A 405 -42.13 6.14 -16.64
CA ILE A 405 -42.91 6.64 -15.49
C ILE A 405 -42.53 8.10 -15.16
N GLN A 406 -41.24 8.43 -15.20
CA GLN A 406 -40.75 9.78 -14.97
C GLN A 406 -41.31 10.76 -16.01
N LYS A 407 -41.36 10.37 -17.29
CA LYS A 407 -42.01 11.18 -18.34
C LYS A 407 -43.49 11.43 -18.05
N GLU A 408 -44.22 10.44 -17.54
CA GLU A 408 -45.62 10.64 -17.13
C GLU A 408 -45.76 11.65 -15.98
N PHE A 409 -44.88 11.63 -14.98
CA PHE A 409 -44.86 12.65 -13.92
C PHE A 409 -44.58 14.05 -14.47
N GLU A 410 -43.65 14.17 -15.41
CA GLU A 410 -43.35 15.44 -16.08
C GLU A 410 -44.54 15.96 -16.89
N LEU A 411 -45.23 15.10 -17.64
CA LEU A 411 -46.45 15.44 -18.37
C LEU A 411 -47.54 15.95 -17.44
N VAL A 412 -47.87 15.20 -16.38
CA VAL A 412 -48.88 15.60 -15.38
C VAL A 412 -48.54 16.92 -14.73
N LYS A 413 -47.27 17.15 -14.38
CA LYS A 413 -46.81 18.40 -13.77
C LYS A 413 -47.00 19.58 -14.72
N ASN A 414 -46.67 19.40 -16.00
CA ASN A 414 -46.85 20.42 -17.02
C ASN A 414 -48.34 20.74 -17.27
N ASP A 415 -49.19 19.72 -17.34
CA ASP A 415 -50.63 19.88 -17.49
C ASP A 415 -51.24 20.64 -16.30
N ILE A 416 -50.86 20.28 -15.07
CA ILE A 416 -51.28 20.99 -13.86
C ILE A 416 -50.86 22.45 -13.96
N ILE A 417 -49.59 22.74 -14.28
CA ILE A 417 -49.10 24.12 -14.40
C ILE A 417 -49.91 24.90 -15.43
N GLN A 418 -50.19 24.33 -16.60
CA GLN A 418 -50.92 24.99 -17.67
C GLN A 418 -52.38 25.28 -17.27
N GLN A 419 -53.09 24.29 -16.72
CA GLN A 419 -54.49 24.45 -16.32
C GLN A 419 -54.63 25.41 -15.14
N TYR A 420 -53.71 25.33 -14.17
CA TYR A 420 -53.72 26.19 -13.00
C TYR A 420 -53.42 27.64 -13.37
N LYS A 421 -52.45 27.90 -14.26
CA LYS A 421 -52.19 29.23 -14.81
C LYS A 421 -53.42 29.83 -15.48
N ARG A 422 -54.10 29.04 -16.32
CA ARG A 422 -55.34 29.47 -16.99
C ARG A 422 -56.44 29.84 -16.00
N LEU A 423 -56.54 29.12 -14.89
CA LEU A 423 -57.48 29.43 -13.81
C LEU A 423 -57.07 30.71 -13.07
N THR A 424 -55.80 30.83 -12.68
CA THR A 424 -55.28 32.00 -11.95
C THR A 424 -55.43 33.28 -12.78
N ASP A 425 -55.19 33.24 -14.09
CA ASP A 425 -55.36 34.38 -14.99
C ASP A 425 -56.80 34.90 -14.99
N LYS A 426 -57.78 33.98 -15.00
CA LYS A 426 -59.21 34.33 -14.96
C LYS A 426 -59.64 34.93 -13.63
N ILE A 427 -59.25 34.33 -12.50
CA ILE A 427 -59.66 34.82 -11.18
C ILE A 427 -58.92 36.09 -10.76
N SER A 428 -57.74 36.35 -11.34
CA SER A 428 -56.99 37.59 -11.12
C SER A 428 -57.74 38.83 -11.60
N THR A 429 -58.72 38.66 -12.50
CA THR A 429 -59.62 39.75 -12.92
C THR A 429 -60.57 40.19 -11.81
N ILE A 430 -60.81 39.35 -10.79
CA ILE A 430 -61.66 39.65 -9.63
C ILE A 430 -60.87 40.45 -8.58
N ASN A 431 -59.64 40.01 -8.27
CA ASN A 431 -58.73 40.70 -7.36
C ASN A 431 -57.28 40.29 -7.67
N THR A 432 -56.40 41.27 -7.86
CA THR A 432 -54.99 41.06 -8.21
C THR A 432 -54.20 40.29 -7.14
N GLN A 433 -54.60 40.35 -5.86
CA GLN A 433 -53.99 39.56 -4.78
C GLN A 433 -54.18 38.04 -4.95
N LEU A 434 -55.20 37.61 -5.71
CA LEU A 434 -55.45 36.20 -5.99
C LEU A 434 -54.39 35.58 -6.91
N SER A 435 -53.68 36.39 -7.70
CA SER A 435 -52.56 35.91 -8.52
C SER A 435 -51.44 35.33 -7.65
N THR A 436 -50.99 36.10 -6.66
CA THR A 436 -49.92 35.70 -5.73
C THR A 436 -50.32 34.49 -4.87
N ILE A 437 -51.60 34.42 -4.46
CA ILE A 437 -52.14 33.26 -3.74
C ILE A 437 -52.16 32.02 -4.66
N GLY A 438 -52.54 32.21 -5.93
CA GLY A 438 -52.57 31.17 -6.95
C GLY A 438 -51.19 30.57 -7.24
N GLU A 439 -50.15 31.41 -7.38
CA GLU A 439 -48.77 30.96 -7.56
C GLU A 439 -48.28 30.12 -6.38
N LYS A 440 -48.54 30.57 -5.15
CA LYS A 440 -48.19 29.80 -3.94
C LYS A 440 -48.93 28.45 -3.90
N ASN A 441 -50.20 28.42 -4.29
CA ASN A 441 -50.97 27.18 -4.32
C ASN A 441 -50.46 26.22 -5.40
N LEU A 442 -50.18 26.73 -6.61
CA LEU A 442 -49.56 25.95 -7.68
C LEU A 442 -48.21 25.36 -7.25
N GLN A 443 -47.40 26.13 -6.53
CA GLN A 443 -46.14 25.63 -5.97
C GLN A 443 -46.38 24.48 -4.99
N LEU A 444 -47.38 24.59 -4.09
CA LEU A 444 -47.73 23.49 -3.18
C LEU A 444 -48.17 22.24 -3.94
N ILE A 445 -49.03 22.37 -4.95
CA ILE A 445 -49.52 21.23 -5.74
C ILE A 445 -48.36 20.56 -6.49
N THR A 446 -47.53 21.33 -7.18
CA THR A 446 -46.37 20.80 -7.91
C THR A 446 -45.36 20.14 -6.97
N ASN A 447 -45.18 20.65 -5.76
CA ASN A 447 -44.38 20.00 -4.72
C ASN A 447 -44.98 18.66 -4.27
N GLN A 448 -46.32 18.52 -4.19
CA GLN A 448 -46.96 17.24 -3.87
C GLN A 448 -46.78 16.21 -4.98
N VAL A 449 -46.85 16.62 -6.25
CA VAL A 449 -46.52 15.74 -7.38
C VAL A 449 -45.06 15.27 -7.30
N GLY A 450 -44.12 16.18 -7.04
CA GLY A 450 -42.71 15.84 -6.85
C GLY A 450 -42.46 14.93 -5.62
N TYR A 451 -43.25 15.09 -4.55
CA TYR A 451 -43.20 14.18 -3.41
C TYR A 451 -43.64 12.76 -3.80
N LEU A 452 -44.73 12.63 -4.56
CA LEU A 452 -45.23 11.34 -5.04
C LEU A 452 -44.23 10.67 -5.99
N GLU A 453 -43.65 11.44 -6.93
CA GLU A 453 -42.60 10.98 -7.83
C GLU A 453 -41.40 10.43 -7.05
N LYS A 454 -40.91 11.17 -6.03
CA LYS A 454 -39.83 10.72 -5.15
C LYS A 454 -40.20 9.43 -4.40
N LYS A 455 -41.45 9.31 -3.94
CA LYS A 455 -41.93 8.09 -3.26
C LYS A 455 -42.01 6.91 -4.22
N ALA A 456 -42.54 7.09 -5.43
CA ALA A 456 -42.58 6.08 -6.47
C ALA A 456 -41.17 5.60 -6.83
N PHE A 457 -40.20 6.52 -6.95
CA PHE A 457 -38.81 6.16 -7.20
C PHE A 457 -38.20 5.32 -6.07
N ASN A 458 -38.50 5.66 -4.82
CA ASN A 458 -38.04 4.88 -3.68
C ASN A 458 -38.60 3.45 -3.71
N PHE A 459 -39.89 3.26 -4.01
CA PHE A 459 -40.48 1.93 -4.17
C PHE A 459 -39.91 1.16 -5.36
N HIS A 460 -39.67 1.85 -6.48
CA HIS A 460 -38.96 1.26 -7.62
C HIS A 460 -37.58 0.77 -7.22
N LYS A 461 -36.83 1.57 -6.46
CA LYS A 461 -35.52 1.18 -5.91
C LYS A 461 -35.63 0.00 -4.94
N GLU A 462 -36.68 -0.07 -4.12
CA GLU A 462 -36.95 -1.22 -3.23
C GLU A 462 -37.21 -2.51 -4.02
N ASN A 463 -37.91 -2.43 -5.16
CA ASN A 463 -38.08 -3.58 -6.06
C ASN A 463 -36.75 -4.04 -6.67
N HIS A 464 -35.73 -3.17 -6.68
CA HIS A 464 -34.36 -3.45 -7.11
C HIS A 464 -33.41 -3.79 -5.94
N CYS A 465 -33.93 -4.08 -4.74
CA CYS A 465 -33.11 -4.44 -3.56
C CYS A 465 -32.08 -5.54 -3.86
N LEU A 466 -32.46 -6.58 -4.61
CA LEU A 466 -31.54 -7.66 -4.96
C LEU A 466 -30.37 -7.17 -5.85
N VAL A 467 -30.64 -6.24 -6.78
CA VAL A 467 -29.58 -5.62 -7.61
C VAL A 467 -28.66 -4.79 -6.72
N LEU A 468 -29.21 -3.99 -5.81
CA LEU A 468 -28.43 -3.21 -4.85
C LEU A 468 -27.54 -4.10 -3.98
N GLU A 469 -28.07 -5.22 -3.46
CA GLU A 469 -27.31 -6.19 -2.68
C GLU A 469 -26.17 -6.82 -3.48
N HIS A 470 -26.39 -7.15 -4.75
CA HIS A 470 -25.34 -7.69 -5.62
C HIS A 470 -24.24 -6.67 -5.90
N PHE A 471 -24.60 -5.41 -6.18
CA PHE A 471 -23.61 -4.34 -6.37
C PHE A 471 -22.82 -4.08 -5.09
N ASN A 472 -23.49 -4.02 -3.94
CA ASN A 472 -22.83 -3.90 -2.64
C ASN A 472 -21.89 -5.09 -2.38
N LYS A 473 -22.27 -6.31 -2.80
CA LYS A 473 -21.40 -7.49 -2.70
C LYS A 473 -20.18 -7.38 -3.59
N ILE A 474 -20.33 -6.93 -4.84
CA ILE A 474 -19.20 -6.68 -5.74
C ILE A 474 -18.27 -5.63 -5.10
N GLU A 475 -18.82 -4.49 -4.67
CA GLU A 475 -18.07 -3.40 -4.05
C GLU A 475 -17.32 -3.84 -2.80
N LYS A 476 -17.96 -4.55 -1.87
CA LYS A 476 -17.28 -5.02 -0.65
C LYS A 476 -16.11 -5.98 -0.91
N ASN A 477 -16.17 -6.75 -2.01
CA ASN A 477 -15.08 -7.68 -2.36
C ASN A 477 -13.93 -6.96 -3.07
N LEU A 478 -14.23 -6.02 -3.97
CA LEU A 478 -13.21 -5.31 -4.77
C LEU A 478 -12.64 -4.08 -4.04
N TYR A 479 -13.49 -3.39 -3.28
CA TYR A 479 -13.23 -2.18 -2.51
C TYR A 479 -13.70 -2.28 -1.05
N PRO A 480 -13.21 -3.24 -0.27
CA PRO A 480 -13.53 -3.32 1.15
C PRO A 480 -13.20 -1.99 1.85
N ASN A 481 -14.18 -1.43 2.58
CA ASN A 481 -14.07 -0.11 3.20
C ASN A 481 -13.75 1.04 2.21
N ASN A 482 -14.24 0.94 0.97
CA ASN A 482 -14.04 1.91 -0.11
C ASN A 482 -12.59 2.12 -0.52
N ILE A 483 -11.72 1.15 -0.22
CA ILE A 483 -10.32 1.12 -0.65
C ILE A 483 -10.04 -0.18 -1.38
N GLU A 484 -9.15 -0.15 -2.37
CA GLU A 484 -8.80 -1.36 -3.15
C GLU A 484 -8.45 -2.52 -2.23
N GLN A 485 -8.98 -3.71 -2.51
CA GLN A 485 -8.76 -4.93 -1.73
C GLN A 485 -7.28 -5.19 -1.41
N GLN A 486 -6.37 -4.88 -2.34
CA GLN A 486 -4.93 -5.12 -2.14
C GLN A 486 -4.29 -4.22 -1.07
N ARG A 487 -4.96 -3.12 -0.72
CA ARG A 487 -4.56 -2.14 0.30
C ARG A 487 -5.28 -2.34 1.63
N SER A 488 -6.22 -3.28 1.69
CA SER A 488 -7.06 -3.52 2.88
C SER A 488 -6.89 -4.94 3.41
N LEU A 489 -7.07 -5.94 2.54
CA LEU A 489 -7.22 -7.32 2.96
C LEU A 489 -5.87 -7.96 3.23
N SER A 490 -5.81 -8.80 4.27
CA SER A 490 -4.69 -9.72 4.44
C SER A 490 -4.75 -10.86 3.42
N ILE A 491 -3.56 -11.36 3.07
CA ILE A 491 -3.42 -12.58 2.25
C ILE A 491 -4.12 -13.78 2.90
N ILE A 492 -4.21 -13.80 4.25
CA ILE A 492 -4.86 -14.85 5.01
C ILE A 492 -6.31 -15.04 4.57
N TYR A 493 -7.02 -13.96 4.17
CA TYR A 493 -8.38 -14.06 3.62
C TYR A 493 -8.46 -15.00 2.41
N TYR A 494 -7.51 -14.90 1.48
CA TYR A 494 -7.51 -15.76 0.30
C TYR A 494 -7.07 -17.19 0.66
N LEU A 495 -6.14 -17.35 1.60
CA LEU A 495 -5.67 -18.68 2.01
C LEU A 495 -6.75 -19.50 2.73
N ILE A 496 -7.57 -18.88 3.60
CA ILE A 496 -8.68 -19.59 4.27
C ILE A 496 -9.78 -20.02 3.30
N LYS A 497 -9.84 -19.43 2.10
CA LYS A 497 -10.90 -19.67 1.11
C LYS A 497 -10.44 -20.50 -0.10
N TYR A 498 -9.16 -20.40 -0.47
CA TYR A 498 -8.59 -20.99 -1.69
C TYR A 498 -7.28 -21.77 -1.46
N ASP A 499 -6.86 -21.91 -0.20
CA ASP A 499 -5.61 -22.56 0.19
C ASP A 499 -4.36 -21.87 -0.42
N PHE A 500 -3.17 -22.46 -0.20
CA PHE A 500 -1.90 -21.96 -0.74
C PHE A 500 -1.82 -21.94 -2.27
N SER A 501 -2.73 -22.64 -2.97
CA SER A 501 -2.84 -22.58 -4.44
C SER A 501 -3.06 -21.16 -4.97
N PHE A 502 -3.63 -20.27 -4.16
CA PHE A 502 -3.79 -18.86 -4.49
C PHE A 502 -2.45 -18.18 -4.85
N ILE A 503 -1.38 -18.47 -4.10
CA ILE A 503 -0.06 -17.86 -4.34
C ILE A 503 0.45 -18.25 -5.71
N GLN A 504 0.29 -19.51 -6.10
CA GLN A 504 0.68 -20.00 -7.42
C GLN A 504 -0.13 -19.29 -8.52
N LYS A 505 -1.47 -19.24 -8.39
CA LYS A 505 -2.34 -18.55 -9.36
C LYS A 505 -1.94 -17.09 -9.58
N VAL A 506 -1.64 -16.36 -8.49
CA VAL A 506 -1.20 -14.96 -8.59
C VAL A 506 0.17 -14.85 -9.26
N THR A 507 1.07 -15.76 -8.94
CA THR A 507 2.43 -15.77 -9.48
C THR A 507 2.44 -16.09 -10.97
N GLU A 508 1.59 -17.02 -11.42
CA GLU A 508 1.45 -17.42 -12.83
C GLU A 508 0.73 -16.36 -13.67
N GLY A 509 -0.27 -15.69 -13.10
CA GLY A 509 -1.01 -14.60 -13.76
C GLY A 509 -0.27 -13.27 -13.80
N MET A 510 0.90 -13.15 -13.16
CA MET A 510 1.65 -11.91 -13.06
C MET A 510 2.43 -11.60 -14.35
N ASP A 511 2.02 -10.56 -15.06
CA ASP A 511 2.85 -9.90 -16.07
C ASP A 511 3.67 -8.78 -15.42
N ILE A 512 4.98 -8.97 -15.25
CA ILE A 512 5.82 -7.97 -14.59
C ILE A 512 6.10 -6.73 -15.45
N THR A 513 5.74 -6.74 -16.73
CA THR A 513 5.94 -5.61 -17.65
C THR A 513 4.71 -4.70 -17.76
N ASN A 514 3.55 -5.16 -17.24
CA ASN A 514 2.31 -4.40 -17.24
C ASN A 514 2.06 -3.74 -15.88
N PHE A 515 2.43 -2.47 -15.73
CA PHE A 515 2.23 -1.71 -14.49
C PHE A 515 0.79 -1.22 -14.24
N SER A 516 -0.15 -1.53 -15.13
CA SER A 516 -1.57 -1.26 -14.89
C SER A 516 -2.13 -2.23 -13.86
N LEU A 517 -3.31 -1.90 -13.30
CA LEU A 517 -4.04 -2.86 -12.46
C LEU A 517 -4.38 -4.11 -13.27
N GLN A 518 -3.89 -5.26 -12.83
CA GLN A 518 -4.14 -6.56 -13.44
C GLN A 518 -5.29 -7.27 -12.72
N TYR A 519 -6.06 -8.06 -13.46
CA TYR A 519 -7.23 -8.77 -12.95
C TYR A 519 -6.94 -10.27 -12.92
N ILE A 520 -7.10 -10.89 -11.75
CA ILE A 520 -6.86 -12.33 -11.57
C ILE A 520 -8.19 -12.98 -11.22
N GLU A 521 -8.71 -13.81 -12.12
CA GLU A 521 -9.92 -14.60 -11.86
C GLU A 521 -9.55 -15.90 -11.12
N LEU A 522 -10.28 -16.23 -10.05
CA LEU A 522 -10.04 -17.42 -9.22
C LEU A 522 -10.90 -18.63 -9.57
#